data_AF-A0A150VG33-F1
#
_entry.id   AF-A0A150VG33-F1
#
_cell.length_a   1.000
_cell.length_b   1.000
_cell.length_c   1.000
_cell.angle_alpha   90.00
_cell.angle_beta   90.00
_cell.angle_gamma   90.00
#
_symmetry.space_group_name_H-M   'P 1'
#
loop_
_entity.id
_entity.type
_entity.pdbx_description
1 polymer ?
#
loop_
_entity_poly.entity_id
_entity_poly.type
_entity_poly.pdbx_seq_one_letter_code
_entity_poly.pdbx_strand_id
1 'polypeptide(L)'
;MQITRNGVRRSISIDQKHYVEELVYEHRIGKTADVPASGYENLTKAELDEPLTNEIVYQTLIGKLNWLIRATRPDIAFVTQKLSQHAHMPTEID
;
A
#
# COMPACT_ATOMS: atom_id res chain seq x y z
N MET A 1 -10.17 -11.83 -1.84
CA MET A 1 -10.95 -11.42 -0.66
C MET A 1 -11.69 -12.64 -0.15
N GLN A 2 -11.58 -12.94 1.14
CA GLN A 2 -12.21 -14.08 1.77
C GLN A 2 -13.17 -13.58 2.85
N ILE A 3 -14.36 -14.17 2.90
CA ILE A 3 -15.39 -13.88 3.90
C ILE A 3 -15.62 -15.16 4.69
N THR A 4 -15.42 -15.10 6.00
CA THR A 4 -15.62 -16.24 6.90
C THR A 4 -16.71 -15.90 7.91
N ARG A 5 -17.75 -16.73 8.01
CA ARG A 5 -18.83 -16.58 8.99
C ARG A 5 -18.63 -17.57 10.14
N ASN A 6 -18.60 -17.07 11.37
CA ASN A 6 -18.64 -17.90 12.57
C ASN A 6 -20.05 -17.89 13.16
N GLY A 7 -20.78 -19.00 13.00
CA GLY A 7 -22.17 -19.13 13.48
C GLY A 7 -22.29 -19.16 15.01
N VAL A 8 -21.29 -19.68 15.72
CA VAL A 8 -21.27 -19.78 17.18
C VAL A 8 -21.04 -18.41 17.80
N ARG A 9 -20.05 -17.66 17.29
CA ARG A 9 -19.73 -16.30 17.75
C ARG A 9 -20.61 -15.22 17.12
N ARG A 10 -21.51 -15.60 16.19
CA ARG A 10 -22.33 -14.69 15.38
C ARG A 10 -21.52 -13.55 14.76
N SER A 11 -20.32 -13.86 14.27
CA SER A 11 -19.40 -12.89 13.69
C SER A 11 -19.14 -13.18 12.22
N ILE A 12 -18.82 -12.12 11.48
CA ILE A 12 -18.34 -12.20 10.09
C ILE A 12 -16.96 -11.57 10.09
N SER A 13 -16.01 -12.25 9.48
CA SER A 13 -14.64 -11.79 9.28
C SER A 13 -14.36 -11.66 7.80
N ILE A 14 -13.73 -10.57 7.40
CA ILE A 14 -13.34 -10.30 6.02
C ILE A 14 -11.84 -10.09 6.01
N ASP A 15 -11.13 -10.79 5.12
CA ASP A 15 -9.70 -10.66 4.96
C ASP A 15 -9.26 -10.70 3.49
N GLN A 16 -8.04 -10.23 3.23
CA GLN A 16 -7.40 -10.24 1.92
C GLN A 16 -6.00 -10.86 2.01
N LYS A 17 -5.82 -11.89 2.86
CA LYS A 17 -4.49 -12.46 3.16
C LYS A 17 -3.69 -12.81 1.91
N HIS A 18 -4.28 -13.59 1.00
CA HIS A 18 -3.62 -14.01 -0.24
C HIS A 18 -3.15 -12.83 -1.10
N TYR A 19 -3.96 -11.76 -1.17
CA TYR A 19 -3.63 -10.58 -1.95
C TYR A 19 -2.49 -9.77 -1.31
N VAL A 20 -2.44 -9.69 0.02
CA VAL A 20 -1.32 -9.07 0.75
C VAL A 20 -0.03 -9.85 0.51
N GLU A 21 -0.08 -11.19 0.57
CA GLU A 21 1.08 -12.06 0.32
C GLU A 21 1.61 -11.91 -1.11
N GLU A 22 0.72 -11.85 -2.11
CA GLU A 22 1.08 -11.60 -3.51
C GLU A 22 1.77 -10.25 -3.69
N LEU A 23 1.24 -9.18 -3.10
CA LEU A 23 1.83 -7.83 -3.17
C LEU A 23 3.23 -7.77 -2.55
N VAL A 24 3.41 -8.40 -1.37
CA VAL A 24 4.70 -8.43 -0.68
C VAL A 24 5.74 -9.19 -1.52
N TYR A 25 5.33 -10.30 -2.14
CA TYR A 25 6.18 -11.08 -3.03
C TYR A 25 6.57 -10.31 -4.30
N GLU A 26 5.59 -9.71 -4.99
CA GLU A 26 5.79 -8.96 -6.25
C GLU A 26 6.72 -7.76 -6.05
N HIS A 27 6.55 -7.01 -4.97
CA HIS A 27 7.33 -5.80 -4.68
C HIS A 27 8.55 -6.06 -3.78
N ARG A 28 8.89 -7.33 -3.50
CA ARG A 28 10.05 -7.76 -2.69
C ARG A 28 10.16 -7.01 -1.35
N ILE A 29 9.03 -6.78 -0.69
CA ILE A 29 8.97 -6.00 0.55
C ILE A 29 9.50 -6.86 1.70
N GLY A 30 10.78 -6.68 2.04
CA GLY A 30 11.46 -7.51 3.06
C GLY A 30 11.33 -7.02 4.51
N LYS A 31 10.85 -5.79 4.74
CA LYS A 31 10.75 -5.20 6.07
C LYS A 31 9.31 -4.95 6.48
N THR A 32 8.94 -5.49 7.63
CA THR A 32 7.70 -5.14 8.34
C THR A 32 7.93 -3.88 9.16
N ALA A 33 6.93 -3.00 9.20
CA ALA A 33 6.93 -1.85 10.10
C ALA A 33 5.97 -2.12 11.27
N ASP A 34 6.42 -1.85 12.50
CA ASP A 34 5.58 -1.98 13.69
C ASP A 34 4.51 -0.89 13.77
N VAL A 35 4.77 0.26 13.13
CA VAL A 35 3.86 1.40 13.06
C VAL A 35 3.51 1.65 11.59
N PRO A 36 2.22 1.67 11.22
CA PRO A 36 1.80 2.10 9.90
C PRO A 36 2.36 3.49 9.60
N ALA A 37 2.89 3.70 8.38
CA ALA A 37 3.40 4.99 7.90
C ALA A 37 4.74 5.48 8.49
N SER A 38 5.50 4.70 9.27
CA SER A 38 6.80 5.16 9.77
C SER A 38 7.69 5.68 8.61
N GLY A 39 8.15 6.94 8.69
CA GLY A 39 9.01 7.55 7.67
C GLY A 39 8.29 8.32 6.56
N TYR A 40 6.96 8.49 6.61
CA TYR A 40 6.23 9.29 5.61
C TYR A 40 6.70 10.76 5.53
N GLU A 41 7.27 11.30 6.62
CA GLU A 41 7.82 12.65 6.71
C GLU A 41 8.96 12.88 5.71
N ASN A 42 9.62 11.80 5.27
CA ASN A 42 10.74 11.85 4.33
C ASN A 42 10.29 11.89 2.86
N LEU A 43 8.98 11.86 2.58
CA LEU A 43 8.47 11.94 1.21
C LEU A 43 8.63 13.37 0.68
N THR A 44 9.52 13.54 -0.29
CA THR A 44 9.76 14.80 -1.00
C THR A 44 9.26 14.72 -2.45
N LYS A 45 9.04 15.89 -3.06
CA LYS A 45 8.73 15.93 -4.49
C LYS A 45 10.00 15.65 -5.28
N ALA A 46 9.81 15.09 -6.47
CA ALA A 46 10.89 14.92 -7.43
C ALA A 46 11.54 16.27 -7.76
N GLU A 47 12.86 16.35 -7.63
CA GLU A 47 13.64 17.44 -8.22
C GLU A 47 13.88 17.15 -9.72
N LEU A 48 14.14 18.18 -10.53
CA LEU A 48 14.25 18.08 -12.00
C LEU A 48 15.33 17.09 -12.48
N ASP A 49 16.36 16.86 -11.66
CA ASP A 49 17.53 16.03 -12.00
C ASP A 49 17.45 14.61 -11.40
N GLU A 50 16.38 14.26 -10.68
CA GLU A 50 16.24 12.95 -10.05
C GLU A 50 15.78 11.87 -11.05
N PRO A 51 16.29 10.64 -10.95
CA PRO A 51 15.83 9.54 -11.79
C PRO A 51 14.36 9.22 -11.50
N LEU A 52 13.52 9.42 -12.51
CA LEU A 52 12.11 9.07 -12.43
C LEU A 52 11.95 7.55 -12.53
N THR A 53 11.10 6.99 -11.66
CA THR A 53 10.67 5.60 -11.79
C THR A 53 9.52 5.47 -12.79
N ASN A 54 9.12 4.24 -13.08
CA ASN A 54 8.00 3.98 -13.97
C ASN A 54 6.66 4.40 -13.32
N GLU A 55 6.09 5.49 -13.84
CA GLU A 55 4.82 6.06 -13.38
C GLU A 55 3.67 5.04 -13.35
N ILE A 56 3.56 4.19 -14.38
CA ILE A 56 2.50 3.19 -14.48
C ILE A 56 2.62 2.17 -13.34
N VAL A 57 3.85 1.73 -13.03
CA VAL A 57 4.11 0.78 -11.94
C VAL A 57 3.73 1.40 -10.60
N TYR A 58 4.13 2.65 -10.37
CA TYR A 58 3.83 3.37 -9.13
C TYR A 58 2.32 3.59 -8.94
N GLN A 59 1.62 4.07 -9.98
CA GLN A 59 0.16 4.26 -9.95
C GLN A 59 -0.59 2.95 -9.78
N THR A 60 -0.11 1.87 -10.40
CA THR A 60 -0.66 0.52 -10.23
C THR A 60 -0.55 0.08 -8.77
N LEU A 61 0.59 0.31 -8.12
CA LEU A 61 0.77 0.01 -6.70
C LEU A 61 -0.18 0.83 -5.83
N ILE A 62 -0.36 2.12 -6.10
CA ILE A 62 -1.36 2.95 -5.41
C ILE A 62 -2.78 2.36 -5.58
N GLY A 63 -3.13 1.91 -6.77
CA GLY A 63 -4.41 1.24 -7.04
C GLY A 63 -4.61 -0.02 -6.20
N LYS A 64 -3.57 -0.86 -6.13
CA LYS A 64 -3.54 -2.09 -5.31
C LYS A 64 -3.69 -1.79 -3.82
N LEU A 65 -3.00 -0.76 -3.30
CA LEU A 65 -3.13 -0.31 -1.92
C LEU A 65 -4.54 0.25 -1.61
N ASN A 66 -5.12 1.01 -2.54
CA ASN A 66 -6.49 1.50 -2.42
C ASN A 66 -7.52 0.36 -2.34
N TRP A 67 -7.28 -0.76 -3.01
CA TRP A 67 -8.13 -1.94 -2.89
C TRP A 67 -8.07 -2.58 -1.50
N LEU A 68 -6.89 -2.62 -0.87
CA LEU A 68 -6.73 -3.06 0.53
C LEU A 68 -7.47 -2.15 1.50
N ILE A 69 -7.35 -0.83 1.33
CA ILE A 69 -7.98 0.19 2.19
C ILE A 69 -9.49 0.03 2.23
N ARG A 70 -10.12 -0.15 1.06
CA ARG A 70 -11.59 -0.21 0.95
C ARG A 70 -12.20 -1.44 1.63
N ALA A 71 -11.45 -2.54 1.71
CA ALA A 71 -11.99 -3.82 2.15
C ALA A 71 -11.53 -4.22 3.56
N THR A 72 -10.24 -4.17 3.86
CA THR A 72 -9.70 -4.82 5.07
C THR A 72 -8.62 -4.05 5.83
N ARG A 73 -8.01 -3.01 5.22
CA ARG A 73 -6.88 -2.27 5.81
C ARG A 73 -7.09 -0.75 5.81
N PRO A 74 -8.11 -0.22 6.50
CA PRO A 74 -8.31 1.22 6.59
C PRO A 74 -7.15 1.94 7.32
N ASP A 75 -6.36 1.21 8.11
CA ASP A 75 -5.22 1.71 8.87
C ASP A 75 -4.07 2.27 7.99
N ILE A 76 -3.93 1.80 6.74
CA ILE A 76 -2.90 2.31 5.80
C ILE A 76 -3.39 3.44 4.89
N ALA A 77 -4.63 3.93 5.09
CA ALA A 77 -5.23 4.95 4.25
C ALA A 77 -4.41 6.25 4.24
N PHE A 78 -3.95 6.68 5.41
CA PHE A 78 -3.17 7.90 5.56
C PHE A 78 -1.89 7.89 4.72
N VAL A 79 -1.07 6.82 4.85
CA VAL A 79 0.19 6.73 4.12
C VAL A 79 -0.01 6.58 2.61
N THR A 80 -1.00 5.80 2.19
CA THR A 80 -1.33 5.64 0.76
C THR A 80 -1.77 6.96 0.15
N GLN A 81 -2.51 7.78 0.90
CA GLN A 81 -2.91 9.10 0.44
C GLN A 81 -1.73 10.07 0.33
N LYS A 82 -0.72 9.96 1.20
CA LYS A 82 0.54 10.71 1.08
C LYS A 82 1.30 10.27 -0.17
N LEU A 83 1.48 8.98 -0.39
CA LEU A 83 2.12 8.43 -1.61
C LEU A 83 1.42 8.89 -2.89
N SER A 84 0.09 8.99 -2.87
CA SER A 84 -0.69 9.46 -4.01
C SER A 84 -0.40 10.90 -4.43
N GLN A 85 0.17 11.73 -3.55
CA GLN A 85 0.59 13.10 -3.89
C GLN A 85 1.79 13.12 -4.85
N HIS A 86 2.52 11.99 -4.94
CA HIS A 86 3.70 11.80 -5.79
C HIS A 86 3.41 10.85 -6.97
N ALA A 87 2.12 10.64 -7.30
CA ALA A 87 1.72 9.71 -8.36
C ALA A 87 2.09 10.17 -9.77
N HIS A 88 2.43 11.44 -9.93
CA HIS A 88 2.88 12.05 -11.18
C HIS A 88 4.38 12.38 -11.05
N MET A 89 5.20 11.84 -11.95
CA MET A 89 6.68 11.89 -11.87
C MET A 89 7.23 11.34 -10.55
N PRO A 90 6.98 10.07 -10.20
CA PRO A 90 7.57 9.45 -9.01
C PRO A 90 9.08 9.25 -9.19
N THR A 91 9.87 9.44 -8.14
CA THR A 91 11.32 9.22 -8.12
C THR A 91 11.70 7.94 -7.39
N GLU A 92 12.86 7.39 -7.73
CA GLU A 92 13.47 6.32 -6.96
C GLU A 92 14.15 6.93 -5.72
N ILE A 93 13.95 6.30 -4.56
CA ILE A 93 14.69 6.66 -3.35
C ILE A 93 16.05 5.96 -3.45
N ASP A 94 17.14 6.72 -3.44
CA ASP A 94 18.52 6.21 -3.29
C ASP A 94 18.73 5.50 -1.93
#